data_AF-A0A349B6B6-F1
#
_entry.id   AF-A0A349B6B6-F1
#
_cell.length_a   1.000
_cell.length_b   1.000
_cell.length_c   1.000
_cell.angle_alpha   90.00
_cell.angle_beta   90.00
_cell.angle_gamma   90.00
#
_symmetry.space_group_name_H-M   'P 1'
#
loop_
_entity.id
_entity.type
_entity.pdbx_description
1 polymer ?
#
loop_
_entity_poly.entity_id
_entity_poly.type
_entity_poly.pdbx_seq_one_letter_code
_entity_poly.pdbx_strand_id
1 'polypeptide(L)'
;MVLPRGRPWEGTVPENRINPGRARMAAALVAAAVGAATFATAPGSAGAAAPERPGAPAQVLEERMHGEAAIRALGERLPDVARANGISPDELRRDLRADDELWLDETGALLFIDQGIADHAEPATSAVTDPAWLDHPTSEALRLHSRPGADRVIHLDFDGHDPATSGWDDKTPAQPYDTDQDPTTFSETERRAIIEVWQRVAEDFAPFAIDVTTEDPGIDAIRRTTSSDQEYGTRVAITPTASNCNGCGGVAYVGTFDAYGGSDSTGWSHDRYQPAWVYLNGYSAKSIAEAVSHEAGHNLGLRHDGTSTIGYYAGHGDWAPIMGVGYYASVSQWSRGEYADANNGENDLTVIATNGGTPATDDHGGTLADATGLGSEVDVAGHIGSRTDVDAFSFTTGGGVLELTASPVSLGANLDLALRLVDDAGTVVADVDPPGLGAQLDATIPAGTYAVIVDGVGAGDPATSGYSDYASLGRYRLTGVLPAGLPDEPEPDVS
;
A
#
# COMPACT_ATOMS: atom_id res chain seq x y z
N MET A 1 -54.33 -58.56 -5.10
CA MET A 1 -53.03 -59.13 -4.69
C MET A 1 -52.15 -57.92 -4.31
N VAL A 2 -52.35 -57.25 -3.19
CA VAL A 2 -52.09 -57.56 -1.76
C VAL A 2 -50.60 -57.79 -1.46
N LEU A 3 -50.03 -56.73 -0.84
CA LEU A 3 -48.82 -56.60 0.02
C LEU A 3 -47.43 -56.36 -0.63
N PRO A 4 -46.47 -55.72 0.09
CA PRO A 4 -46.57 -54.91 1.33
C PRO A 4 -45.75 -53.60 1.34
N ARG A 5 -46.09 -52.76 2.33
CA ARG A 5 -45.36 -51.59 2.83
C ARG A 5 -44.05 -51.99 3.52
N GLY A 6 -42.95 -51.29 3.19
CA GLY A 6 -41.67 -51.30 3.92
C GLY A 6 -41.51 -50.02 4.75
N ARG A 7 -40.98 -50.17 5.96
CA ARG A 7 -40.83 -49.16 7.03
C ARG A 7 -39.69 -48.17 6.74
N PRO A 8 -39.73 -46.93 7.27
CA PRO A 8 -38.59 -46.03 7.26
C PRO A 8 -37.58 -46.40 8.38
N TRP A 9 -36.31 -46.24 8.06
CA TRP A 9 -35.14 -46.45 8.91
C TRP A 9 -34.99 -45.30 9.91
N GLU A 10 -34.96 -45.64 11.20
CA GLU A 10 -34.56 -44.77 12.30
C GLU A 10 -33.04 -44.67 12.34
N GLY A 11 -32.51 -43.46 12.19
CA GLY A 11 -31.11 -43.11 12.45
C GLY A 11 -31.09 -41.86 13.30
N THR A 12 -30.86 -42.04 14.59
CA THR A 12 -30.75 -41.02 15.64
C THR A 12 -29.68 -39.98 15.35
N VAL A 13 -30.05 -38.70 15.37
CA VAL A 13 -29.15 -37.55 15.45
C VAL A 13 -28.80 -37.32 16.93
N PRO A 14 -27.52 -37.23 17.33
CA PRO A 14 -27.16 -36.66 18.62
C PRO A 14 -27.18 -35.13 18.50
N GLU A 15 -28.10 -34.50 19.21
CA GLU A 15 -28.01 -33.09 19.58
C GLU A 15 -26.70 -32.85 20.32
N ASN A 16 -25.84 -31.98 19.80
CA ASN A 16 -24.75 -31.42 20.59
C ASN A 16 -25.03 -29.94 20.83
N ARG A 17 -25.23 -29.61 22.10
CA ARG A 17 -25.53 -28.29 22.63
C ARG A 17 -24.36 -27.36 22.36
N ILE A 18 -24.61 -26.27 21.64
CA ILE A 18 -23.66 -25.16 21.52
C ILE A 18 -23.76 -24.34 22.81
N ASN A 19 -22.67 -24.33 23.56
CA ASN A 19 -22.44 -23.50 24.74
C ASN A 19 -21.68 -22.24 24.26
N PRO A 20 -22.14 -21.00 24.52
CA PRO A 20 -21.39 -19.82 24.13
C PRO A 20 -20.22 -19.63 25.11
N GLY A 21 -19.04 -20.08 24.70
CA GLY A 21 -17.79 -19.89 25.42
C GLY A 21 -17.33 -18.45 25.30
N ARG A 22 -17.49 -17.68 26.38
CA ARG A 22 -16.84 -16.39 26.62
C ARG A 22 -15.32 -16.54 26.45
N ALA A 23 -14.73 -15.91 25.44
CA ALA A 23 -13.29 -15.69 25.37
C ALA A 23 -12.92 -14.65 26.43
N ARG A 24 -12.27 -15.10 27.51
CA ARG A 24 -11.63 -14.23 28.50
C ARG A 24 -10.23 -13.92 28.00
N MET A 25 -9.99 -12.67 27.59
CA MET A 25 -8.64 -12.11 27.52
C MET A 25 -8.02 -12.16 28.92
N ALA A 26 -6.95 -12.92 29.09
CA ALA A 26 -6.13 -12.90 30.29
C ALA A 26 -5.05 -11.83 30.09
N ALA A 27 -5.19 -10.71 30.78
CA ALA A 27 -4.12 -9.72 30.93
C ALA A 27 -2.97 -10.35 31.75
N ALA A 28 -1.80 -10.50 31.14
CA ALA A 28 -0.58 -10.88 31.83
C ALA A 28 0.17 -9.61 32.25
N LEU A 29 0.08 -9.26 33.54
CA LEU A 29 0.93 -8.27 34.20
C LEU A 29 2.37 -8.80 34.28
N VAL A 30 3.29 -8.20 33.52
CA VAL A 30 4.74 -8.35 33.74
C VAL A 30 5.22 -7.14 34.54
N ALA A 31 5.50 -7.37 35.82
CA ALA A 31 6.18 -6.39 36.65
C ALA A 31 7.68 -6.37 36.30
N ALA A 32 8.16 -5.31 35.63
CA ALA A 32 9.58 -5.08 35.41
C ALA A 32 10.14 -4.16 36.50
N ALA A 33 11.13 -4.66 37.24
CA ALA A 33 11.87 -3.91 38.24
C ALA A 33 12.78 -2.86 37.56
N VAL A 34 12.66 -1.60 37.99
CA VAL A 34 13.50 -0.49 37.53
C VAL A 34 14.90 -0.62 38.14
N GLY A 35 15.85 -1.10 37.35
CA GLY A 35 17.28 -0.95 37.60
C GLY A 35 17.82 0.24 36.82
N ALA A 36 18.26 1.28 37.51
CA ALA A 36 18.91 2.44 36.91
C ALA A 36 20.22 2.02 36.22
N ALA A 37 20.21 1.94 34.89
CA ALA A 37 21.42 1.82 34.07
C ALA A 37 21.67 3.16 33.38
N THR A 38 22.83 3.74 33.67
CA THR A 38 23.36 4.94 33.01
C THR A 38 23.52 4.66 31.51
N PHE A 39 22.80 5.41 30.67
CA PHE A 39 22.97 5.37 29.21
C PHE A 39 24.32 5.98 28.83
N ALA A 40 25.26 5.12 28.42
CA ALA A 40 26.36 5.53 27.58
C ALA A 40 25.83 5.60 26.15
N THR A 41 25.96 6.76 25.50
CA THR A 41 25.61 6.96 24.10
C THR A 41 26.52 6.10 23.22
N ALA A 42 25.96 5.06 22.62
CA ALA A 42 26.64 4.32 21.55
C ALA A 42 26.65 5.19 20.29
N PRO A 43 27.77 5.29 19.55
CA PRO A 43 27.78 5.93 18.25
C PRO A 43 26.86 5.15 17.31
N GLY A 44 26.06 5.88 16.52
CA GLY A 44 25.08 5.34 15.60
C GLY A 44 25.65 4.22 14.74
N SER A 45 24.93 3.12 14.67
CA SER A 45 25.15 2.09 13.68
C SER A 45 24.91 2.71 12.31
N ALA A 46 26.00 3.05 11.60
CA ALA A 46 25.95 3.18 10.16
C ALA A 46 25.28 1.92 9.62
N GLY A 47 24.17 2.08 8.89
CA GLY A 47 23.49 0.97 8.23
C GLY A 47 24.52 0.13 7.49
N ALA A 48 24.54 -1.17 7.79
CA ALA A 48 25.36 -2.08 7.02
C ALA A 48 24.95 -1.94 5.55
N ALA A 49 25.91 -1.61 4.67
CA ALA A 49 25.65 -1.55 3.25
C ALA A 49 24.98 -2.86 2.80
N ALA A 50 23.89 -2.75 2.04
CA ALA A 50 23.30 -3.90 1.38
C ALA A 50 24.42 -4.65 0.61
N PRO A 51 24.43 -5.98 0.62
CA PRO A 51 25.41 -6.74 -0.15
C PRO A 51 25.35 -6.31 -1.62
N GLU A 52 26.50 -6.09 -2.24
CA GLU A 52 26.55 -5.78 -3.68
C GLU A 52 25.79 -6.87 -4.44
N ARG A 53 24.72 -6.50 -5.17
CA ARG A 53 24.10 -7.42 -6.12
C ARG A 53 25.19 -7.75 -7.16
N PRO A 54 25.64 -9.01 -7.27
CA PRO A 54 26.65 -9.36 -8.27
C PRO A 54 26.10 -8.97 -9.64
N GLY A 55 26.89 -8.23 -10.43
CA GLY A 55 26.45 -7.72 -11.73
C GLY A 55 25.84 -8.82 -12.59
N ALA A 56 24.72 -8.51 -13.25
CA ALA A 56 24.05 -9.41 -14.18
C ALA A 56 25.07 -9.96 -15.21
N PRO A 57 25.00 -11.24 -15.60
CA PRO A 57 25.93 -11.79 -16.58
C PRO A 57 25.76 -11.09 -17.93
N ALA A 58 26.87 -10.98 -18.69
CA ALA A 58 26.85 -10.46 -20.05
C ALA A 58 26.06 -11.43 -20.97
N GLN A 59 24.75 -11.16 -21.11
CA GLN A 59 23.76 -11.92 -21.88
C GLN A 59 23.65 -13.42 -21.51
N VAL A 60 22.56 -13.78 -20.86
CA VAL A 60 22.19 -15.16 -20.57
C VAL A 60 21.19 -15.70 -21.61
N LEU A 61 20.19 -14.95 -22.03
CA LEU A 61 19.20 -15.42 -22.99
C LEU A 61 19.43 -14.80 -24.37
N GLU A 62 19.02 -15.51 -25.42
CA GLU A 62 19.10 -15.01 -26.81
C GLU A 62 18.02 -13.95 -27.09
N GLU A 63 16.90 -14.05 -26.40
CA GLU A 63 15.73 -13.18 -26.44
C GLU A 63 15.01 -13.24 -25.09
N ARG A 64 14.05 -12.35 -24.86
CA ARG A 64 13.16 -12.42 -23.71
C ARG A 64 12.40 -13.76 -23.67
N MET A 65 12.38 -14.43 -22.51
CA MET A 65 11.71 -15.73 -22.33
C MET A 65 10.98 -15.80 -20.99
N HIS A 66 9.97 -16.68 -20.92
CA HIS A 66 9.22 -16.98 -19.70
C HIS A 66 9.03 -18.50 -19.54
N GLY A 67 8.42 -18.92 -18.43
CA GLY A 67 7.96 -20.29 -18.32
C GLY A 67 9.05 -21.35 -18.22
N GLU A 68 8.62 -22.57 -18.52
CA GLU A 68 9.50 -23.73 -18.72
C GLU A 68 10.52 -23.53 -19.86
N ALA A 69 10.24 -22.65 -20.83
CA ALA A 69 11.19 -22.33 -21.89
C ALA A 69 12.43 -21.59 -21.33
N ALA A 70 12.21 -20.57 -20.51
CA ALA A 70 13.27 -19.83 -19.84
C ALA A 70 14.10 -20.75 -18.92
N ILE A 71 13.44 -21.61 -18.11
CA ILE A 71 14.13 -22.55 -17.21
C ILE A 71 15.07 -23.47 -18.01
N ARG A 72 14.62 -24.01 -19.15
CA ARG A 72 15.45 -24.86 -20.01
C ARG A 72 16.58 -24.10 -20.66
N ALA A 73 16.34 -22.88 -21.13
CA ALA A 73 17.33 -22.04 -21.78
C ALA A 73 18.44 -21.60 -20.81
N LEU A 74 18.09 -21.33 -19.55
CA LEU A 74 19.08 -21.00 -18.52
C LEU A 74 19.99 -22.18 -18.16
N GLY A 75 19.44 -23.40 -18.12
CA GLY A 75 20.21 -24.62 -17.82
C GLY A 75 21.06 -24.49 -16.54
N GLU A 76 22.36 -24.70 -16.66
CA GLU A 76 23.31 -24.61 -15.54
C GLU A 76 23.51 -23.20 -14.99
N ARG A 77 23.11 -22.15 -15.74
CA ARG A 77 23.24 -20.75 -15.30
C ARG A 77 22.07 -20.24 -14.46
N LEU A 78 21.01 -21.03 -14.30
CA LEU A 78 19.82 -20.64 -13.53
C LEU A 78 20.18 -20.16 -12.11
N PRO A 79 21.10 -20.82 -11.36
CA PRO A 79 21.48 -20.34 -10.04
C PRO A 79 22.16 -18.96 -10.03
N ASP A 80 22.89 -18.61 -11.10
CA ASP A 80 23.52 -17.30 -11.22
C ASP A 80 22.49 -16.20 -11.51
N VAL A 81 21.50 -16.50 -12.35
CA VAL A 81 20.38 -15.59 -12.63
C VAL A 81 19.50 -15.38 -11.40
N ALA A 82 19.18 -16.45 -10.67
CA ALA A 82 18.42 -16.34 -9.42
C ALA A 82 19.15 -15.46 -8.40
N ARG A 83 20.46 -15.69 -8.23
CA ARG A 83 21.31 -14.88 -7.36
C ARG A 83 21.40 -13.40 -7.78
N ALA A 84 21.43 -13.10 -9.08
CA ALA A 84 21.42 -11.73 -9.58
C ALA A 84 20.12 -10.98 -9.27
N ASN A 85 18.98 -11.71 -9.25
CA ASN A 85 17.67 -11.19 -8.87
C ASN A 85 17.39 -11.28 -7.35
N GLY A 86 18.38 -11.67 -6.54
CA GLY A 86 18.23 -11.74 -5.07
C GLY A 86 17.35 -12.88 -4.56
N ILE A 87 17.02 -13.87 -5.39
CA ILE A 87 16.12 -14.98 -5.05
C ILE A 87 16.81 -16.34 -5.13
N SER A 88 16.16 -17.37 -4.59
CA SER A 88 16.70 -18.75 -4.67
C SER A 88 16.47 -19.38 -6.05
N PRO A 89 17.28 -20.38 -6.47
CA PRO A 89 17.03 -21.09 -7.73
C PRO A 89 15.68 -21.83 -7.77
N ASP A 90 15.19 -22.28 -6.62
CA ASP A 90 13.91 -22.99 -6.54
C ASP A 90 12.73 -22.02 -6.61
N GLU A 91 12.88 -20.84 -6.01
CA GLU A 91 11.97 -19.71 -6.15
C GLU A 91 11.87 -19.22 -7.60
N LEU A 92 12.99 -18.96 -8.27
CA LEU A 92 12.96 -18.56 -9.69
C LEU A 92 12.23 -19.61 -10.56
N ARG A 93 12.45 -20.91 -10.30
CA ARG A 93 11.72 -21.97 -11.02
C ARG A 93 10.23 -22.02 -10.69
N ARG A 94 9.87 -21.76 -9.44
CA ARG A 94 8.48 -21.74 -8.98
C ARG A 94 7.77 -20.57 -9.65
N ASP A 95 8.32 -19.38 -9.56
CA ASP A 95 7.71 -18.15 -10.05
C ASP A 95 7.52 -18.22 -11.58
N LEU A 96 8.56 -18.61 -12.34
CA LEU A 96 8.46 -18.81 -13.78
C LEU A 96 7.43 -19.88 -14.20
N ARG A 97 7.01 -20.78 -13.32
CA ARG A 97 5.97 -21.78 -13.61
C ARG A 97 4.58 -21.35 -13.18
N ALA A 98 4.51 -20.57 -12.12
CA ALA A 98 3.27 -20.14 -11.50
C ALA A 98 2.65 -18.97 -12.28
N ASP A 99 3.49 -18.15 -12.90
CA ASP A 99 3.09 -16.93 -13.57
C ASP A 99 3.60 -16.92 -15.01
N ASP A 100 2.68 -16.88 -15.97
CA ASP A 100 3.00 -16.81 -17.39
C ASP A 100 3.29 -15.38 -17.87
N GLU A 101 3.00 -14.38 -17.05
CA GLU A 101 3.28 -12.96 -17.28
C GLU A 101 4.62 -12.52 -16.65
N LEU A 102 5.30 -13.40 -15.92
CA LEU A 102 6.68 -13.20 -15.47
C LEU A 102 7.71 -13.61 -16.53
N TRP A 103 8.50 -12.65 -17.00
CA TRP A 103 9.54 -12.84 -18.02
C TRP A 103 10.95 -12.64 -17.47
N LEU A 104 11.92 -13.12 -18.24
CA LEU A 104 13.34 -12.79 -18.13
C LEU A 104 13.79 -12.12 -19.43
N ASP A 105 14.47 -10.98 -19.33
CA ASP A 105 15.16 -10.36 -20.46
C ASP A 105 16.44 -11.13 -20.85
N GLU A 106 17.15 -10.67 -21.89
CA GLU A 106 18.40 -11.25 -22.37
C GLU A 106 19.51 -11.29 -21.31
N THR A 107 19.48 -10.39 -20.34
CA THR A 107 20.43 -10.32 -19.22
C THR A 107 20.01 -11.18 -18.02
N GLY A 108 18.79 -11.73 -18.07
CA GLY A 108 18.19 -12.51 -16.99
C GLY A 108 17.52 -11.63 -15.94
N ALA A 109 17.15 -10.40 -16.29
CA ALA A 109 16.40 -9.52 -15.41
C ALA A 109 14.92 -9.87 -15.43
N LEU A 110 14.30 -9.93 -14.25
CA LEU A 110 12.87 -10.19 -14.11
C LEU A 110 12.05 -8.96 -14.49
N LEU A 111 10.99 -9.17 -15.26
CA LEU A 111 9.98 -8.17 -15.58
C LEU A 111 8.62 -8.82 -15.73
N PHE A 112 7.57 -8.05 -15.44
CA PHE A 112 6.19 -8.41 -15.75
C PHE A 112 5.72 -7.72 -17.03
N ILE A 113 4.85 -8.43 -17.75
CA ILE A 113 4.13 -7.91 -18.92
C ILE A 113 2.64 -8.13 -18.70
N ASP A 114 1.97 -7.12 -18.15
CA ASP A 114 0.70 -7.28 -17.45
C ASP A 114 -0.53 -7.25 -18.38
N GLN A 115 -0.71 -8.34 -19.10
CA GLN A 115 -1.79 -8.52 -20.07
C GLN A 115 -3.15 -8.63 -19.37
N GLY A 116 -3.24 -9.40 -18.28
CA GLY A 116 -4.50 -9.61 -17.57
C GLY A 116 -5.09 -8.33 -16.98
N ILE A 117 -4.25 -7.37 -16.59
CA ILE A 117 -4.67 -6.08 -16.02
C ILE A 117 -5.54 -5.28 -17.01
N ALA A 118 -5.17 -5.21 -18.29
CA ALA A 118 -5.95 -4.45 -19.27
C ALA A 118 -7.38 -4.99 -19.47
N ASP A 119 -7.55 -6.32 -19.40
CA ASP A 119 -8.85 -6.98 -19.61
C ASP A 119 -9.89 -6.65 -18.51
N HIS A 120 -9.42 -6.22 -17.33
CA HIS A 120 -10.26 -5.86 -16.20
C HIS A 120 -10.44 -4.34 -16.02
N ALA A 121 -9.69 -3.52 -16.76
CA ALA A 121 -9.73 -2.07 -16.57
C ALA A 121 -11.07 -1.48 -17.05
N GLU A 122 -11.62 -0.54 -16.27
CA GLU A 122 -12.91 0.09 -16.59
C GLU A 122 -12.71 1.36 -17.41
N PRO A 123 -13.46 1.57 -18.51
CA PRO A 123 -13.32 2.77 -19.34
C PRO A 123 -13.71 4.04 -18.57
N ALA A 124 -13.14 5.18 -18.95
CA ALA A 124 -13.50 6.45 -18.36
C ALA A 124 -15.00 6.76 -18.59
N THR A 125 -15.74 7.02 -17.51
CA THR A 125 -17.14 7.46 -17.63
C THR A 125 -17.22 8.97 -17.83
N SER A 126 -18.07 9.45 -18.74
CA SER A 126 -18.19 10.86 -19.11
C SER A 126 -18.90 11.75 -18.07
N ALA A 127 -19.14 11.28 -16.85
CA ALA A 127 -20.03 11.91 -15.88
C ALA A 127 -19.38 12.09 -14.51
N VAL A 128 -18.43 13.02 -14.39
CA VAL A 128 -18.07 13.60 -13.09
C VAL A 128 -18.60 15.03 -13.04
N THR A 129 -19.84 15.17 -12.59
CA THR A 129 -20.43 16.47 -12.26
C THR A 129 -20.32 16.67 -10.76
N ASP A 130 -19.43 17.59 -10.37
CA ASP A 130 -19.07 18.06 -9.02
C ASP A 130 -17.96 17.26 -8.30
N PRO A 131 -16.74 17.82 -8.16
CA PRO A 131 -15.60 17.13 -7.60
C PRO A 131 -15.40 17.43 -6.11
N ALA A 132 -16.44 17.31 -5.28
CA ALA A 132 -16.31 17.50 -3.82
C ALA A 132 -15.28 16.56 -3.16
N TRP A 133 -14.81 15.54 -3.89
CA TRP A 133 -13.76 14.61 -3.51
C TRP A 133 -12.33 15.09 -3.81
N LEU A 134 -12.14 16.10 -4.68
CA LEU A 134 -10.82 16.68 -4.96
C LEU A 134 -10.35 17.46 -3.74
N ASP A 135 -9.20 17.07 -3.21
CA ASP A 135 -8.52 17.77 -2.13
C ASP A 135 -7.59 18.89 -2.64
N HIS A 136 -7.29 18.92 -3.96
CA HIS A 136 -6.45 19.93 -4.59
C HIS A 136 -7.16 20.64 -5.76
N PRO A 137 -6.86 21.93 -6.02
CA PRO A 137 -7.33 22.62 -7.22
C PRO A 137 -6.72 22.01 -8.48
N THR A 138 -7.49 21.94 -9.58
CA THR A 138 -7.01 21.32 -10.84
C THR A 138 -5.79 21.99 -11.46
N SER A 139 -5.48 23.24 -11.10
CA SER A 139 -4.24 23.91 -11.50
C SER A 139 -2.97 23.29 -10.91
N GLU A 140 -3.10 22.48 -9.87
CA GLU A 140 -1.98 21.81 -9.18
C GLU A 140 -1.75 20.38 -9.68
N ALA A 141 -2.49 19.90 -10.68
CA ALA A 141 -2.44 18.50 -11.12
C ALA A 141 -1.04 17.97 -11.49
N LEU A 142 -0.07 18.83 -11.83
CA LEU A 142 1.33 18.45 -12.11
C LEU A 142 2.30 19.01 -11.06
N ARG A 143 1.82 19.27 -9.84
CA ARG A 143 2.56 19.89 -8.72
C ARG A 143 2.24 19.26 -7.37
N LEU A 144 1.64 18.07 -7.37
CA LEU A 144 1.21 17.37 -6.18
C LEU A 144 2.38 16.61 -5.55
N HIS A 145 2.39 16.54 -4.22
CA HIS A 145 3.40 15.84 -3.42
C HIS A 145 2.73 15.25 -2.18
N SER A 146 2.89 13.95 -1.93
CA SER A 146 2.30 13.30 -0.76
C SER A 146 3.14 13.53 0.50
N ARG A 147 4.47 13.66 0.33
CA ARG A 147 5.42 13.86 1.41
C ARG A 147 6.63 14.66 0.91
N PRO A 148 6.47 15.99 0.67
CA PRO A 148 7.54 16.83 0.15
C PRO A 148 8.83 16.71 0.97
N GLY A 149 9.94 16.43 0.29
CA GLY A 149 11.26 16.32 0.92
C GLY A 149 11.58 14.92 1.47
N ALA A 150 10.79 13.90 1.15
CA ALA A 150 11.21 12.52 1.39
C ALA A 150 12.42 12.16 0.50
N ASP A 151 13.31 11.33 1.05
CA ASP A 151 14.50 10.80 0.38
C ASP A 151 14.16 9.77 -0.72
N ARG A 152 12.89 9.37 -0.82
CA ARG A 152 12.38 8.40 -1.79
C ARG A 152 11.25 9.01 -2.59
N VAL A 153 11.25 8.81 -3.91
CA VAL A 153 10.23 9.39 -4.80
C VAL A 153 9.59 8.33 -5.69
N ILE A 154 8.27 8.42 -5.88
CA ILE A 154 7.56 7.79 -6.99
C ILE A 154 7.01 8.94 -7.85
N HIS A 155 7.59 9.13 -9.03
CA HIS A 155 7.13 10.15 -9.98
C HIS A 155 6.08 9.55 -10.92
N LEU A 156 4.88 10.10 -10.87
CA LEU A 156 3.76 9.81 -11.76
C LEU A 156 3.87 10.72 -12.99
N ASP A 157 4.51 10.21 -14.03
CA ASP A 157 4.85 10.96 -15.22
C ASP A 157 3.68 10.89 -16.22
N PHE A 158 2.90 11.97 -16.26
CA PHE A 158 1.79 12.15 -17.20
C PHE A 158 2.17 12.98 -18.43
N ASP A 159 3.27 13.73 -18.40
CA ASP A 159 3.65 14.71 -19.42
C ASP A 159 4.67 14.18 -20.44
N GLY A 160 5.11 12.94 -20.26
CA GLY A 160 5.82 12.18 -21.27
C GLY A 160 7.30 11.98 -20.93
N HIS A 161 7.88 10.93 -21.49
CA HIS A 161 9.21 10.47 -21.12
C HIS A 161 9.99 9.96 -22.33
N ASP A 162 11.28 10.31 -22.41
CA ASP A 162 12.22 9.75 -23.39
C ASP A 162 13.02 8.60 -22.76
N PRO A 163 12.73 7.33 -23.11
CA PRO A 163 13.41 6.17 -22.55
C PRO A 163 14.69 5.79 -23.33
N ALA A 164 15.28 6.69 -24.14
CA ALA A 164 16.42 6.39 -25.01
C ALA A 164 17.59 5.67 -24.30
N THR A 165 17.84 6.00 -23.02
CA THR A 165 18.92 5.39 -22.21
C THR A 165 18.51 4.12 -21.46
N SER A 166 17.25 3.71 -21.53
CA SER A 166 16.76 2.49 -20.88
C SER A 166 17.23 1.21 -21.59
N GLY A 167 17.00 0.09 -20.92
CA GLY A 167 17.15 -1.27 -21.41
C GLY A 167 15.88 -1.84 -22.04
N TRP A 168 14.81 -1.04 -22.18
CA TRP A 168 13.62 -1.44 -22.91
C TRP A 168 13.93 -1.66 -24.41
N ASP A 169 13.28 -2.66 -25.00
CA ASP A 169 13.49 -3.04 -26.40
C ASP A 169 12.95 -1.96 -27.35
N ASP A 170 11.74 -1.49 -27.08
CA ASP A 170 11.15 -0.35 -27.76
C ASP A 170 11.39 0.92 -26.95
N LYS A 171 12.04 1.89 -27.60
CA LYS A 171 12.42 3.19 -27.03
C LYS A 171 11.58 4.33 -27.58
N THR A 172 10.42 4.03 -28.14
CA THR A 172 9.45 5.04 -28.56
C THR A 172 9.12 5.92 -27.36
N PRO A 173 9.30 7.26 -27.46
CA PRO A 173 9.00 8.16 -26.36
C PRO A 173 7.54 8.08 -25.90
N ALA A 174 7.35 8.06 -24.59
CA ALA A 174 6.03 8.19 -23.98
C ALA A 174 5.41 9.51 -24.45
N GLN A 175 4.20 9.43 -25.01
CA GLN A 175 3.41 10.62 -25.26
C GLN A 175 2.69 11.05 -23.97
N PRO A 176 2.39 12.34 -23.81
CA PRO A 176 1.56 12.82 -22.71
C PRO A 176 0.23 12.06 -22.62
N TYR A 177 -0.28 11.89 -21.41
CA TYR A 177 -1.64 11.42 -21.16
C TYR A 177 -2.64 12.35 -21.83
N ASP A 178 -3.56 11.78 -22.61
CA ASP A 178 -4.41 12.54 -23.53
C ASP A 178 -5.72 11.80 -23.79
N THR A 179 -6.83 12.40 -23.37
CA THR A 179 -8.19 11.88 -23.51
C THR A 179 -9.06 12.72 -24.44
N ASP A 180 -8.59 13.90 -24.86
CA ASP A 180 -9.32 14.81 -25.75
C ASP A 180 -8.66 15.06 -27.11
N GLN A 181 -7.57 14.34 -27.40
CA GLN A 181 -6.77 14.38 -28.62
C GLN A 181 -5.96 15.68 -28.79
N ASP A 182 -5.63 16.36 -27.68
CA ASP A 182 -4.69 17.49 -27.64
C ASP A 182 -3.51 17.21 -26.70
N PRO A 183 -2.43 16.57 -27.19
CA PRO A 183 -1.27 16.22 -26.36
C PRO A 183 -0.43 17.44 -25.95
N THR A 184 -0.84 18.67 -26.30
CA THR A 184 -0.09 19.89 -25.96
C THR A 184 -0.55 20.54 -24.66
N THR A 185 -1.72 20.17 -24.16
CA THR A 185 -2.29 20.70 -22.91
C THR A 185 -3.12 19.65 -22.19
N PHE A 186 -3.15 19.69 -20.87
CA PHE A 186 -4.10 18.89 -20.10
C PHE A 186 -5.44 19.63 -19.99
N SER A 187 -6.53 19.00 -20.40
CA SER A 187 -7.91 19.45 -20.22
C SER A 187 -8.32 19.48 -18.75
N GLU A 188 -9.44 20.13 -18.42
CA GLU A 188 -9.99 20.08 -17.06
C GLU A 188 -10.33 18.65 -16.62
N THR A 189 -10.80 17.81 -17.55
CA THR A 189 -11.10 16.40 -17.26
C THR A 189 -9.84 15.62 -16.91
N GLU A 190 -8.76 15.81 -17.67
CA GLU A 190 -7.48 15.13 -17.40
C GLU A 190 -6.87 15.59 -16.08
N ARG A 191 -6.87 16.90 -15.80
CA ARG A 191 -6.33 17.42 -14.54
C ARG A 191 -7.06 16.84 -13.32
N ARG A 192 -8.38 16.60 -13.41
CA ARG A 192 -9.12 15.90 -12.35
C ARG A 192 -8.74 14.44 -12.24
N ALA A 193 -8.58 13.75 -13.37
CA ALA A 193 -8.15 12.35 -13.38
C ALA A 193 -6.74 12.20 -12.78
N ILE A 194 -5.82 13.11 -13.10
CA ILE A 194 -4.45 13.13 -12.56
C ILE A 194 -4.47 13.29 -11.03
N ILE A 195 -5.26 14.23 -10.50
CA ILE A 195 -5.38 14.41 -9.05
C ILE A 195 -5.99 13.16 -8.40
N GLU A 196 -7.05 12.58 -8.97
CA GLU A 196 -7.63 11.33 -8.44
C GLU A 196 -6.62 10.19 -8.41
N VAL A 197 -5.85 10.01 -9.50
CA VAL A 197 -4.80 8.99 -9.56
C VAL A 197 -3.79 9.23 -8.46
N TRP A 198 -3.29 10.45 -8.35
CA TRP A 198 -2.31 10.80 -7.32
C TRP A 198 -2.85 10.58 -5.90
N GLN A 199 -4.09 10.97 -5.58
CA GLN A 199 -4.68 10.79 -4.25
C GLN A 199 -4.69 9.32 -3.82
N ARG A 200 -5.10 8.42 -4.74
CA ARG A 200 -5.17 6.97 -4.50
C ARG A 200 -3.78 6.36 -4.32
N VAL A 201 -2.87 6.63 -5.25
CA VAL A 201 -1.49 6.11 -5.19
C VAL A 201 -0.75 6.65 -3.96
N ALA A 202 -0.98 7.91 -3.60
CA ALA A 202 -0.42 8.50 -2.39
C ALA A 202 -0.92 7.80 -1.12
N GLU A 203 -2.15 7.26 -1.12
CA GLU A 203 -2.69 6.49 -0.01
C GLU A 203 -2.11 5.08 0.05
N ASP A 204 -1.96 4.40 -1.10
CA ASP A 204 -1.30 3.09 -1.18
C ASP A 204 0.12 3.12 -0.61
N PHE A 205 0.86 4.22 -0.86
CA PHE A 205 2.22 4.39 -0.37
C PHE A 205 2.34 5.16 0.96
N ALA A 206 1.24 5.55 1.59
CA ALA A 206 1.25 6.26 2.88
C ALA A 206 2.07 5.55 3.99
N PRO A 207 2.05 4.20 4.11
CA PRO A 207 2.86 3.47 5.10
C PRO A 207 4.38 3.65 4.97
N PHE A 208 4.86 4.22 3.86
CA PHE A 208 6.27 4.37 3.55
C PHE A 208 6.69 5.85 3.50
N ALA A 209 7.94 6.12 3.86
CA ALA A 209 8.61 7.41 3.71
C ALA A 209 8.95 7.71 2.23
N ILE A 210 7.93 7.71 1.39
CA ILE A 210 7.99 7.97 -0.05
C ILE A 210 7.14 9.20 -0.37
N ASP A 211 7.70 10.09 -1.20
CA ASP A 211 6.96 11.15 -1.84
C ASP A 211 6.39 10.64 -3.17
N VAL A 212 5.07 10.48 -3.23
CA VAL A 212 4.36 10.26 -4.49
C VAL A 212 4.08 11.62 -5.08
N THR A 213 4.58 11.90 -6.28
CA THR A 213 4.51 13.22 -6.89
C THR A 213 4.13 13.17 -8.36
N THR A 214 3.42 14.20 -8.81
CA THR A 214 3.14 14.49 -10.23
C THR A 214 4.03 15.63 -10.75
N GLU A 215 4.83 16.26 -9.88
CA GLU A 215 5.83 17.26 -10.29
C GLU A 215 7.09 16.51 -10.71
N ASP A 216 7.69 16.85 -11.85
CA ASP A 216 8.98 16.28 -12.25
C ASP A 216 10.03 16.60 -11.18
N PRO A 217 10.51 15.61 -10.41
CA PRO A 217 11.45 15.84 -9.32
C PRO A 217 12.88 16.07 -9.85
N GLY A 218 13.08 15.97 -11.17
CA GLY A 218 14.38 15.94 -11.81
C GLY A 218 15.03 14.56 -11.75
N ILE A 219 15.90 14.28 -12.71
CA ILE A 219 16.52 12.95 -12.86
C ILE A 219 17.36 12.53 -11.64
N ASP A 220 17.98 13.47 -10.93
CA ASP A 220 18.83 13.18 -9.78
C ASP A 220 18.02 12.69 -8.56
N ALA A 221 16.73 13.00 -8.47
CA ALA A 221 15.84 12.48 -7.43
C ALA A 221 15.30 11.07 -7.74
N ILE A 222 15.47 10.60 -8.99
CA ILE A 222 15.09 9.25 -9.43
C ILE A 222 16.33 8.35 -9.43
N ARG A 223 17.38 8.77 -10.15
CA ARG A 223 18.60 8.00 -10.40
C ARG A 223 19.29 7.62 -9.10
N ARG A 224 19.54 6.32 -8.94
CA ARG A 224 20.45 5.80 -7.91
C ARG A 224 21.79 5.38 -8.51
N THR A 225 22.84 6.17 -8.31
CA THR A 225 24.16 5.88 -8.94
C THR A 225 24.99 4.85 -8.16
N THR A 226 24.91 4.86 -6.83
CA THR A 226 25.72 4.02 -5.94
C THR A 226 24.89 3.53 -4.77
N SER A 227 25.35 2.49 -4.07
CA SER A 227 24.64 1.99 -2.88
C SER A 227 24.63 2.99 -1.72
N SER A 228 25.56 3.95 -1.67
CA SER A 228 25.57 5.04 -0.68
C SER A 228 24.56 6.13 -0.98
N ASP A 229 24.06 6.19 -2.21
CA ASP A 229 23.05 7.15 -2.61
C ASP A 229 21.73 6.89 -1.87
N GLN A 230 21.29 7.89 -1.12
CA GLN A 230 20.08 7.86 -0.31
C GLN A 230 19.02 8.79 -0.86
N GLU A 231 19.17 9.41 -2.03
CA GLU A 231 18.10 10.19 -2.66
C GLU A 231 17.83 9.55 -4.03
N TYR A 232 16.74 8.81 -4.15
CA TYR A 232 16.42 8.06 -5.37
C TYR A 232 14.94 7.69 -5.41
N GLY A 233 14.48 7.20 -6.55
CA GLY A 233 13.07 6.90 -6.74
C GLY A 233 12.80 6.07 -7.98
N THR A 234 11.54 5.97 -8.37
CA THR A 234 11.17 5.37 -9.66
C THR A 234 10.24 6.30 -10.43
N ARG A 235 10.22 6.15 -11.74
CA ARG A 235 9.24 6.77 -12.63
C ARG A 235 8.23 5.73 -13.07
N VAL A 236 6.95 6.07 -12.95
CA VAL A 236 5.85 5.38 -13.63
C VAL A 236 5.35 6.28 -14.74
N ALA A 237 5.54 5.89 -16.00
CA ALA A 237 5.11 6.65 -17.17
C ALA A 237 3.70 6.23 -17.58
N ILE A 238 2.74 7.16 -17.48
CA ILE A 238 1.34 6.96 -17.86
C ILE A 238 1.14 7.51 -19.27
N THR A 239 0.94 6.64 -20.25
CA THR A 239 0.98 7.04 -21.66
C THR A 239 0.01 6.28 -22.55
N PRO A 240 -0.56 6.89 -23.61
CA PRO A 240 -1.29 6.17 -24.65
C PRO A 240 -0.42 5.25 -25.52
N THR A 241 0.91 5.31 -25.38
CA THR A 241 1.85 4.62 -26.27
C THR A 241 2.26 3.25 -25.70
N ALA A 242 1.48 2.21 -26.01
CA ALA A 242 1.79 0.82 -25.65
C ALA A 242 2.86 0.21 -26.58
N SER A 243 4.13 0.61 -26.41
CA SER A 243 5.24 0.21 -27.27
C SER A 243 5.97 -1.06 -26.81
N ASN A 244 6.05 -1.31 -25.50
CA ASN A 244 6.77 -2.45 -24.92
C ASN A 244 5.89 -3.69 -24.66
N CYS A 245 4.60 -3.62 -25.01
CA CYS A 245 3.68 -4.76 -24.98
C CYS A 245 2.52 -4.52 -25.97
N ASN A 246 1.82 -5.60 -26.36
CA ASN A 246 0.61 -5.49 -27.15
C ASN A 246 -0.61 -5.91 -26.30
N GLY A 247 -1.43 -4.93 -25.91
CA GLY A 247 -2.67 -5.17 -25.16
C GLY A 247 -2.50 -5.39 -23.66
N CYS A 248 -1.41 -4.90 -23.06
CA CYS A 248 -1.21 -4.96 -21.61
C CYS A 248 -1.64 -3.67 -20.90
N GLY A 249 -1.90 -3.76 -19.60
CA GLY A 249 -2.21 -2.63 -18.72
C GLY A 249 -0.96 -1.86 -18.32
N GLY A 250 0.15 -2.57 -18.14
CA GLY A 250 1.46 -1.99 -17.85
C GLY A 250 2.59 -3.02 -18.00
N VAL A 251 3.82 -2.54 -17.85
CA VAL A 251 5.02 -3.39 -17.76
C VAL A 251 6.03 -2.77 -16.81
N ALA A 252 6.67 -3.60 -15.99
CA ALA A 252 7.70 -3.15 -15.06
C ALA A 252 8.79 -4.20 -14.82
N TYR A 253 10.03 -3.73 -14.69
CA TYR A 253 11.12 -4.54 -14.15
C TYR A 253 10.98 -4.69 -12.64
N VAL A 254 11.32 -5.87 -12.15
CA VAL A 254 11.16 -6.24 -10.75
C VAL A 254 12.37 -5.81 -9.92
N GLY A 255 12.17 -5.11 -8.80
CA GLY A 255 13.24 -4.80 -7.85
C GLY A 255 14.28 -3.81 -8.41
N THR A 256 13.81 -2.83 -9.19
CA THR A 256 14.64 -1.74 -9.74
C THR A 256 14.74 -0.54 -8.79
N PHE A 257 13.79 -0.37 -7.88
CA PHE A 257 13.68 0.83 -7.04
C PHE A 257 14.95 1.09 -6.22
N ASP A 258 15.46 0.08 -5.51
CA ASP A 258 16.74 0.13 -4.79
C ASP A 258 17.92 -0.45 -5.57
N ALA A 259 17.77 -0.73 -6.87
CA ALA A 259 18.93 -1.01 -7.71
C ALA A 259 19.86 0.21 -7.73
N TYR A 260 21.14 0.03 -8.08
CA TYR A 260 22.04 1.16 -8.30
C TYR A 260 22.93 0.93 -9.53
N GLY A 261 23.34 2.01 -10.18
CA GLY A 261 24.18 2.00 -11.37
C GLY A 261 23.53 2.69 -12.55
N GLY A 262 24.37 3.17 -13.48
CA GLY A 262 23.94 3.90 -14.67
C GLY A 262 23.48 3.00 -15.83
N SER A 263 23.03 3.63 -16.91
CA SER A 263 22.58 2.94 -18.14
C SER A 263 23.71 2.21 -18.89
N ASP A 264 24.96 2.58 -18.64
CA ASP A 264 26.18 1.97 -19.20
C ASP A 264 26.74 0.84 -18.33
N SER A 265 26.09 0.53 -17.20
CA SER A 265 26.53 -0.54 -16.33
C SER A 265 26.41 -1.90 -17.03
N THR A 266 27.41 -2.76 -16.83
CA THR A 266 27.42 -4.12 -17.36
C THR A 266 26.67 -5.10 -16.45
N GLY A 267 25.80 -4.60 -15.56
CA GLY A 267 25.10 -5.40 -14.55
C GLY A 267 23.69 -4.87 -14.29
N TRP A 268 23.09 -5.30 -13.18
CA TRP A 268 21.79 -4.84 -12.77
C TRP A 268 21.87 -3.35 -12.40
N SER A 269 21.26 -2.46 -13.20
CA SER A 269 21.30 -1.02 -12.94
C SER A 269 19.93 -0.37 -12.91
N HIS A 270 19.81 0.58 -11.99
CA HIS A 270 18.65 1.41 -11.78
C HIS A 270 18.20 2.11 -13.07
N ASP A 271 19.05 2.97 -13.62
CA ASP A 271 18.74 3.76 -14.82
C ASP A 271 18.34 2.93 -16.04
N ARG A 272 18.88 1.71 -16.14
CA ARG A 272 18.62 0.82 -17.28
C ARG A 272 17.20 0.27 -17.22
N TYR A 273 16.68 -0.03 -16.04
CA TYR A 273 15.39 -0.69 -15.88
C TYR A 273 14.25 0.28 -15.50
N GLN A 274 14.48 1.57 -15.72
CA GLN A 274 13.48 2.63 -15.66
C GLN A 274 12.92 2.94 -17.06
N PRO A 275 11.68 3.46 -17.18
CA PRO A 275 10.66 3.56 -16.14
C PRO A 275 9.83 2.25 -16.05
N ALA A 276 8.91 2.20 -15.09
CA ALA A 276 7.69 1.38 -15.22
C ALA A 276 6.68 2.07 -16.16
N TRP A 277 5.82 1.29 -16.82
CA TRP A 277 4.89 1.81 -17.82
C TRP A 277 3.45 1.44 -17.49
N VAL A 278 2.53 2.39 -17.67
CA VAL A 278 1.07 2.17 -17.60
C VAL A 278 0.42 2.68 -18.88
N TYR A 279 -0.35 1.82 -19.55
CA TYR A 279 -0.92 2.07 -20.88
C TYR A 279 -2.44 2.31 -20.87
N LEU A 280 -3.02 2.55 -19.70
CA LEU A 280 -4.45 2.69 -19.49
C LEU A 280 -5.00 4.09 -19.84
N ASN A 281 -4.54 4.68 -20.94
CA ASN A 281 -5.06 5.95 -21.43
C ASN A 281 -6.55 5.82 -21.84
N GLY A 282 -7.40 6.70 -21.34
CA GLY A 282 -8.85 6.67 -21.60
C GLY A 282 -9.64 5.71 -20.69
N TYR A 283 -8.99 5.08 -19.70
CA TYR A 283 -9.64 4.33 -18.63
C TYR A 283 -9.95 5.23 -17.43
N SER A 284 -10.72 4.72 -16.48
CA SER A 284 -11.06 5.45 -15.25
C SER A 284 -9.82 5.78 -14.44
N ALA A 285 -9.82 6.91 -13.72
CA ALA A 285 -8.71 7.31 -12.87
C ALA A 285 -8.40 6.25 -11.79
N LYS A 286 -9.41 5.56 -11.27
CA LYS A 286 -9.19 4.39 -10.41
C LYS A 286 -8.39 3.29 -11.12
N SER A 287 -8.73 2.93 -12.36
CA SER A 287 -7.99 1.87 -13.07
C SER A 287 -6.53 2.26 -13.33
N ILE A 288 -6.29 3.54 -13.64
CA ILE A 288 -4.94 4.06 -13.80
C ILE A 288 -4.18 4.01 -12.46
N ALA A 289 -4.81 4.42 -11.35
CA ALA A 289 -4.18 4.40 -10.02
C ALA A 289 -3.77 3.00 -9.57
N GLU A 290 -4.68 2.03 -9.69
CA GLU A 290 -4.40 0.63 -9.32
C GLU A 290 -3.24 0.06 -10.16
N ALA A 291 -3.22 0.32 -11.48
CA ALA A 291 -2.10 -0.08 -12.31
C ALA A 291 -0.79 0.65 -11.92
N VAL A 292 -0.84 1.95 -11.65
CA VAL A 292 0.34 2.70 -11.21
C VAL A 292 0.95 2.11 -9.93
N SER A 293 0.12 1.84 -8.92
CA SER A 293 0.57 1.22 -7.66
C SER A 293 1.11 -0.19 -7.89
N HIS A 294 0.48 -0.96 -8.77
CA HIS A 294 0.90 -2.31 -9.17
C HIS A 294 2.29 -2.32 -9.82
N GLU A 295 2.48 -1.48 -10.86
CA GLU A 295 3.75 -1.39 -11.59
C GLU A 295 4.89 -0.84 -10.72
N ALA A 296 4.58 0.14 -9.86
CA ALA A 296 5.52 0.62 -8.84
C ALA A 296 5.84 -0.49 -7.81
N GLY A 297 4.86 -1.33 -7.47
CA GLY A 297 5.02 -2.51 -6.63
C GLY A 297 6.02 -3.51 -7.21
N HIS A 298 5.99 -3.77 -8.52
CA HIS A 298 7.03 -4.56 -9.19
C HIS A 298 8.40 -3.92 -9.06
N ASN A 299 8.54 -2.61 -9.28
CA ASN A 299 9.82 -1.94 -9.06
C ASN A 299 10.34 -2.10 -7.62
N LEU A 300 9.44 -2.23 -6.65
CA LEU A 300 9.70 -2.52 -5.24
C LEU A 300 9.79 -4.03 -4.91
N GLY A 301 9.82 -4.88 -5.93
CA GLY A 301 10.16 -6.30 -5.81
C GLY A 301 8.99 -7.27 -5.70
N LEU A 302 7.75 -6.80 -5.76
CA LEU A 302 6.55 -7.63 -5.58
C LEU A 302 6.24 -8.52 -6.81
N ARG A 303 5.60 -9.67 -6.56
CA ARG A 303 4.99 -10.56 -7.57
C ARG A 303 3.46 -10.40 -7.54
N HIS A 304 2.80 -10.96 -8.55
CA HIS A 304 1.34 -11.00 -8.57
C HIS A 304 0.74 -11.75 -7.39
N ASP A 305 -0.41 -11.24 -6.95
CA ASP A 305 -1.34 -11.94 -6.09
C ASP A 305 -2.38 -12.66 -6.93
N GLY A 306 -2.22 -13.97 -7.10
CA GLY A 306 -3.12 -14.82 -7.85
C GLY A 306 -3.65 -15.99 -7.03
N THR A 307 -4.32 -16.93 -7.71
CA THR A 307 -4.70 -18.21 -7.13
C THR A 307 -3.96 -19.37 -7.79
N SER A 308 -4.24 -20.60 -7.38
CA SER A 308 -3.71 -21.78 -8.07
C SER A 308 -4.10 -21.87 -9.55
N THR A 309 -5.08 -21.07 -10.02
CA THR A 309 -5.63 -21.13 -11.38
C THR A 309 -5.71 -19.81 -12.14
N ILE A 310 -5.53 -18.66 -11.48
CA ILE A 310 -5.60 -17.33 -12.11
C ILE A 310 -4.38 -16.51 -11.69
N GLY A 311 -3.80 -15.75 -12.61
CA GLY A 311 -2.63 -14.90 -12.34
C GLY A 311 -2.96 -13.71 -11.44
N TYR A 312 -4.16 -13.14 -11.60
CA TYR A 312 -4.63 -12.01 -10.82
C TYR A 312 -5.87 -12.35 -10.02
N TYR A 313 -5.77 -12.23 -8.70
CA TYR A 313 -6.90 -12.37 -7.81
C TYR A 313 -7.72 -11.08 -7.79
N ALA A 314 -8.99 -11.17 -8.20
CA ALA A 314 -9.91 -10.04 -8.25
C ALA A 314 -10.50 -9.65 -6.88
N GLY A 315 -10.00 -10.24 -5.79
CA GLY A 315 -10.51 -10.00 -4.45
C GLY A 315 -11.79 -10.76 -4.11
N HIS A 316 -12.39 -10.38 -2.99
CA HIS A 316 -13.66 -10.88 -2.49
C HIS A 316 -14.34 -9.86 -1.57
N GLY A 317 -15.68 -9.87 -1.54
CA GLY A 317 -16.42 -8.83 -0.83
C GLY A 317 -16.09 -7.46 -1.42
N ASP A 318 -15.67 -6.53 -0.56
CA ASP A 318 -15.27 -5.18 -0.94
C ASP A 318 -13.75 -4.99 -1.01
N TRP A 319 -12.97 -6.07 -0.87
CA TRP A 319 -11.51 -6.04 -0.77
C TRP A 319 -10.81 -6.76 -1.93
N ALA A 320 -9.68 -6.23 -2.38
CA ALA A 320 -8.77 -6.89 -3.30
C ALA A 320 -7.30 -6.54 -3.01
N PRO A 321 -6.33 -7.41 -3.35
CA PRO A 321 -4.92 -7.07 -3.25
C PRO A 321 -4.46 -6.16 -4.40
N ILE A 322 -3.57 -5.20 -4.12
CA ILE A 322 -2.97 -4.29 -5.13
C ILE A 322 -2.22 -5.07 -6.20
N MET A 323 -1.47 -6.11 -5.81
CA MET A 323 -0.74 -6.97 -6.75
C MET A 323 -1.65 -8.00 -7.45
N GLY A 324 -2.96 -7.96 -7.21
CA GLY A 324 -3.97 -8.67 -7.98
C GLY A 324 -4.68 -7.71 -8.93
N VAL A 325 -6.02 -7.69 -8.89
CA VAL A 325 -6.84 -6.74 -9.66
C VAL A 325 -7.89 -6.10 -8.75
N GLY A 326 -7.65 -4.83 -8.36
CA GLY A 326 -8.48 -4.06 -7.41
C GLY A 326 -9.53 -3.13 -8.04
N TYR A 327 -9.69 -3.12 -9.36
CA TYR A 327 -10.53 -2.13 -10.07
C TYR A 327 -11.97 -2.01 -9.59
N TYR A 328 -12.54 -3.08 -9.04
CA TYR A 328 -13.93 -3.12 -8.58
C TYR A 328 -14.08 -3.05 -7.06
N ALA A 329 -13.01 -3.31 -6.31
CA ALA A 329 -13.04 -3.36 -4.85
C ALA A 329 -13.13 -1.96 -4.25
N SER A 330 -13.86 -1.79 -3.16
CA SER A 330 -13.90 -0.49 -2.47
C SER A 330 -12.63 -0.23 -1.67
N VAL A 331 -11.96 -1.31 -1.26
CA VAL A 331 -10.69 -1.35 -0.53
C VAL A 331 -9.68 -2.14 -1.34
N SER A 332 -8.55 -1.54 -1.67
CA SER A 332 -7.41 -2.22 -2.32
C SER A 332 -6.19 -2.06 -1.41
N GLN A 333 -5.54 -3.14 -1.04
CA GLN A 333 -4.45 -3.08 -0.05
C GLN A 333 -3.27 -3.94 -0.46
N TRP A 334 -2.09 -3.63 0.11
CA TRP A 334 -0.97 -4.56 0.16
C TRP A 334 -1.38 -5.86 0.86
N SER A 335 -0.78 -6.96 0.44
CA SER A 335 -1.23 -8.31 0.80
C SER A 335 -0.16 -9.09 1.56
N ARG A 336 -0.62 -10.15 2.25
CA ARG A 336 0.26 -11.23 2.69
C ARG A 336 -0.22 -12.63 2.33
N GLY A 337 -1.09 -12.73 1.31
CA GLY A 337 -1.66 -13.98 0.84
C GLY A 337 -2.64 -14.63 1.83
N GLU A 338 -3.44 -13.85 2.57
CA GLU A 338 -4.39 -14.39 3.56
C GLU A 338 -5.69 -14.92 2.93
N TYR A 339 -5.96 -14.53 1.69
CA TYR A 339 -7.14 -14.97 0.96
C TYR A 339 -7.08 -16.45 0.59
N ALA A 340 -8.24 -17.08 0.44
CA ALA A 340 -8.32 -18.48 0.08
C ALA A 340 -7.65 -18.77 -1.28
N ASP A 341 -6.85 -19.82 -1.32
CA ASP A 341 -6.11 -20.29 -2.51
C ASP A 341 -5.03 -19.33 -3.04
N ALA A 342 -4.54 -18.40 -2.20
CA ALA A 342 -3.40 -17.55 -2.54
C ALA A 342 -2.19 -18.37 -3.02
N ASN A 343 -1.69 -18.05 -4.21
CA ASN A 343 -0.48 -18.67 -4.77
C ASN A 343 0.80 -17.91 -4.41
N ASN A 344 0.65 -16.66 -3.96
CA ASN A 344 1.70 -15.80 -3.44
C ASN A 344 1.47 -15.54 -1.95
N GLY A 345 2.53 -15.65 -1.16
CA GLY A 345 2.54 -15.43 0.28
C GLY A 345 3.64 -14.46 0.70
N GLU A 346 4.07 -13.59 -0.22
CA GLU A 346 4.91 -12.44 0.07
C GLU A 346 4.32 -11.62 1.20
N ASN A 347 5.15 -10.99 2.03
CA ASN A 347 4.69 -9.97 2.95
C ASN A 347 5.01 -8.63 2.28
N ASP A 348 4.05 -8.08 1.56
CA ASP A 348 4.27 -6.95 0.65
C ASP A 348 4.91 -5.76 1.36
N LEU A 349 4.39 -5.40 2.55
CA LEU A 349 4.95 -4.31 3.36
C LEU A 349 6.42 -4.54 3.70
N THR A 350 6.83 -5.79 3.96
CA THR A 350 8.23 -6.14 4.21
C THR A 350 9.05 -6.11 2.93
N VAL A 351 8.52 -6.63 1.82
CA VAL A 351 9.21 -6.64 0.52
C VAL A 351 9.49 -5.21 0.06
N ILE A 352 8.49 -4.33 0.10
CA ILE A 352 8.63 -2.90 -0.21
C ILE A 352 9.71 -2.26 0.69
N ALA A 353 9.64 -2.50 2.00
CA ALA A 353 10.62 -1.97 2.95
C ALA A 353 12.06 -2.42 2.65
N THR A 354 12.23 -3.67 2.21
CA THR A 354 13.55 -4.21 1.85
C THR A 354 14.07 -3.74 0.48
N ASN A 355 13.20 -3.24 -0.40
CA ASN A 355 13.56 -2.73 -1.73
C ASN A 355 13.49 -1.20 -1.80
N GLY A 356 13.79 -0.51 -0.69
CA GLY A 356 14.03 0.94 -0.65
C GLY A 356 12.85 1.79 -0.20
N GLY A 357 11.63 1.22 -0.11
CA GLY A 357 10.46 1.89 0.44
C GLY A 357 10.45 1.89 1.96
N THR A 358 11.34 2.67 2.59
CA THR A 358 11.50 2.68 4.05
C THR A 358 10.18 3.02 4.75
N PRO A 359 9.80 2.36 5.86
CA PRO A 359 8.57 2.69 6.59
C PRO A 359 8.51 4.15 7.03
N ALA A 360 7.30 4.71 7.04
CA ALA A 360 7.03 6.02 7.60
C ALA A 360 7.34 6.08 9.09
N THR A 361 7.71 7.25 9.59
CA THR A 361 7.77 7.48 11.04
C THR A 361 6.38 7.72 11.59
N ASP A 362 6.12 7.17 12.76
CA ASP A 362 4.93 7.46 13.58
C ASP A 362 4.81 8.98 13.86
N ASP A 363 3.60 9.51 13.73
CA ASP A 363 3.25 10.92 13.94
C ASP A 363 2.62 11.20 15.31
N HIS A 364 2.05 10.19 15.99
CA HIS A 364 1.39 10.34 17.28
C HIS A 364 1.68 9.15 18.22
N GLY A 365 2.06 9.45 19.46
CA GLY A 365 2.30 8.39 20.46
C GLY A 365 1.03 7.57 20.76
N GLY A 366 1.20 6.26 20.97
CA GLY A 366 0.11 5.30 21.18
C GLY A 366 -0.27 4.99 22.62
N THR A 367 0.22 5.75 23.61
CA THR A 367 -0.07 5.54 25.03
C THR A 367 -0.61 6.79 25.70
N LEU A 368 -1.20 6.65 26.89
CA LEU A 368 -1.61 7.81 27.70
C LEU A 368 -0.43 8.74 28.06
N ALA A 369 0.81 8.23 28.09
CA ALA A 369 1.98 9.00 28.51
C ALA A 369 2.54 9.90 27.41
N ASP A 370 2.34 9.53 26.15
CA ASP A 370 2.81 10.24 24.95
C ASP A 370 1.65 10.72 24.05
N ALA A 371 0.41 10.57 24.52
CA ALA A 371 -0.79 11.02 23.80
C ALA A 371 -0.74 12.52 23.45
N THR A 372 -1.13 12.83 22.23
CA THR A 372 -1.25 14.21 21.74
C THR A 372 -2.43 14.91 22.42
N GLY A 373 -2.21 16.10 23.00
CA GLY A 373 -3.28 16.82 23.71
C GLY A 373 -4.30 17.47 22.76
N LEU A 374 -5.60 17.26 23.00
CA LEU A 374 -6.68 17.88 22.24
C LEU A 374 -7.23 19.15 22.91
N GLY A 375 -7.58 20.13 22.08
CA GLY A 375 -8.41 21.28 22.46
C GLY A 375 -9.91 20.99 22.36
N SER A 376 -10.75 21.96 22.73
CA SER A 376 -12.21 21.78 22.72
C SER A 376 -12.83 21.58 21.34
N GLU A 377 -12.21 22.15 20.30
CA GLU A 377 -12.52 21.92 18.89
C GLU A 377 -11.46 20.96 18.34
N VAL A 378 -11.91 19.80 17.85
CA VAL A 378 -11.03 18.74 17.36
C VAL A 378 -11.01 18.79 15.85
N ASP A 379 -9.81 18.96 15.32
CA ASP A 379 -9.50 18.90 13.91
C ASP A 379 -8.02 18.53 13.75
N VAL A 380 -7.74 17.23 13.69
CA VAL A 380 -6.38 16.68 13.68
C VAL A 380 -6.26 15.67 12.55
N ALA A 381 -5.24 15.82 11.72
CA ALA A 381 -4.84 14.79 10.76
C ALA A 381 -3.88 13.82 11.46
N GLY A 382 -3.97 12.54 11.13
CA GLY A 382 -3.04 11.51 11.63
C GLY A 382 -2.78 10.43 10.59
N HIS A 383 -1.87 9.51 10.91
CA HIS A 383 -1.40 8.50 9.98
C HIS A 383 -1.03 7.20 10.70
N ILE A 384 -1.79 6.14 10.44
CA ILE A 384 -1.49 4.78 10.93
C ILE A 384 -0.54 4.13 9.93
N GLY A 385 0.75 4.11 10.24
CA GLY A 385 1.82 3.63 9.36
C GLY A 385 2.18 2.15 9.49
N SER A 386 1.74 1.49 10.56
CA SER A 386 1.96 0.05 10.75
C SER A 386 0.80 -0.60 11.51
N ARG A 387 0.68 -1.93 11.43
CA ARG A 387 -0.36 -2.69 12.15
C ARG A 387 -0.33 -2.46 13.68
N THR A 388 0.83 -2.13 14.24
CA THR A 388 0.98 -1.89 15.68
C THR A 388 0.93 -0.41 16.05
N ASP A 389 0.72 0.44 15.04
CA ASP A 389 0.63 1.87 15.18
C ASP A 389 -0.77 2.25 15.64
N VAL A 390 -0.86 3.05 16.69
CA VAL A 390 -2.13 3.55 17.22
C VAL A 390 -1.88 4.96 17.71
N ASP A 391 -2.83 5.85 17.46
CA ASP A 391 -2.65 7.26 17.79
C ASP A 391 -3.49 7.60 19.01
N ALA A 392 -2.84 7.97 20.12
CA ALA A 392 -3.53 8.37 21.33
C ALA A 392 -3.66 9.89 21.43
N PHE A 393 -4.87 10.35 21.72
CA PHE A 393 -5.18 11.76 21.90
C PHE A 393 -5.82 12.01 23.26
N SER A 394 -5.18 12.81 24.11
CA SER A 394 -5.61 13.04 25.49
C SER A 394 -6.40 14.33 25.67
N PHE A 395 -7.36 14.33 26.60
CA PHE A 395 -8.10 15.53 26.97
C PHE A 395 -8.64 15.43 28.40
N THR A 396 -8.99 16.59 28.98
CA THR A 396 -9.62 16.68 30.30
C THR A 396 -10.92 17.47 30.21
N THR A 397 -11.97 16.99 30.86
CA THR A 397 -13.31 17.55 30.77
C THR A 397 -13.99 17.67 32.13
N GLY A 398 -14.91 18.63 32.27
CA GLY A 398 -15.88 18.70 33.38
C GLY A 398 -17.05 17.73 33.24
N GLY A 399 -17.06 16.92 32.17
CA GLY A 399 -18.09 15.97 31.83
C GLY A 399 -19.15 16.56 30.90
N GLY A 400 -19.82 15.69 30.15
CA GLY A 400 -20.80 16.10 29.14
C GLY A 400 -20.77 15.20 27.92
N VAL A 401 -21.29 15.74 26.82
CA VAL A 401 -21.36 15.05 25.53
C VAL A 401 -20.01 15.14 24.81
N LEU A 402 -19.54 13.98 24.36
CA LEU A 402 -18.39 13.78 23.49
C LEU A 402 -18.91 13.31 22.13
N GLU A 403 -18.50 14.00 21.07
CA GLU A 403 -18.80 13.63 19.68
C GLU A 403 -17.49 13.70 18.91
N LEU A 404 -16.97 12.54 18.48
CA LEU A 404 -15.76 12.44 17.68
C LEU A 404 -16.03 11.59 16.45
N THR A 405 -15.48 12.00 15.31
CA THR A 405 -15.52 11.28 14.05
C THR A 405 -14.11 11.13 13.49
N ALA A 406 -13.67 9.90 13.29
CA ALA A 406 -12.47 9.56 12.53
C ALA A 406 -12.89 9.20 11.10
N SER A 407 -12.43 9.99 10.14
CA SER A 407 -12.71 9.79 8.72
C SER A 407 -11.43 9.37 7.99
N PRO A 408 -11.46 8.33 7.15
CA PRO A 408 -10.34 8.05 6.26
C PRO A 408 -10.28 9.09 5.14
N VAL A 409 -9.28 8.98 4.26
CA VAL A 409 -9.27 9.77 3.02
C VAL A 409 -10.53 9.52 2.18
N SER A 410 -10.94 10.52 1.39
CA SER A 410 -12.19 10.46 0.62
C SER A 410 -12.14 9.50 -0.59
N LEU A 411 -10.93 9.20 -1.08
CA LEU A 411 -10.69 8.36 -2.25
C LEU A 411 -9.54 7.41 -1.99
N GLY A 412 -9.71 6.15 -2.40
CA GLY A 412 -8.67 5.11 -2.25
C GLY A 412 -8.32 4.82 -0.79
N ALA A 413 -9.27 4.98 0.13
CA ALA A 413 -9.03 4.71 1.54
C ALA A 413 -8.65 3.25 1.77
N ASN A 414 -7.46 3.06 2.36
CA ASN A 414 -6.94 1.75 2.73
C ASN A 414 -7.11 1.47 4.22
N LEU A 415 -7.18 2.52 5.04
CA LEU A 415 -7.35 2.45 6.48
C LEU A 415 -8.83 2.26 6.87
N ASP A 416 -9.09 1.20 7.63
CA ASP A 416 -10.36 0.94 8.31
C ASP A 416 -10.23 1.34 9.78
N LEU A 417 -10.95 2.39 10.17
CA LEU A 417 -10.75 3.08 11.44
C LEU A 417 -11.63 2.52 12.56
N ALA A 418 -11.01 2.31 13.72
CA ALA A 418 -11.71 2.14 14.99
C ALA A 418 -11.35 3.26 15.99
N LEU A 419 -12.26 3.52 16.93
CA LEU A 419 -12.07 4.47 18.03
C LEU A 419 -12.26 3.79 19.38
N ARG A 420 -11.30 3.97 20.29
CA ARG A 420 -11.40 3.50 21.67
C ARG A 420 -11.22 4.64 22.65
N LEU A 421 -12.17 4.85 23.55
CA LEU A 421 -12.05 5.82 24.64
C LEU A 421 -11.58 5.11 25.90
N VAL A 422 -10.50 5.61 26.50
CA VAL A 422 -9.96 5.11 27.77
C VAL A 422 -9.93 6.22 28.83
N ASP A 423 -10.12 5.85 30.09
CA ASP A 423 -9.94 6.76 31.23
C ASP A 423 -8.46 6.85 31.68
N ASP A 424 -8.19 7.69 32.68
CA ASP A 424 -6.86 7.91 33.26
C ASP A 424 -6.23 6.65 33.90
N ALA A 425 -7.06 5.66 34.26
CA ALA A 425 -6.61 4.36 34.74
C ALA A 425 -6.34 3.35 33.60
N GLY A 426 -6.57 3.73 32.34
CA GLY A 426 -6.47 2.87 31.17
C GLY A 426 -7.67 1.92 31.00
N THR A 427 -8.80 2.19 31.68
CA THR A 427 -10.02 1.41 31.52
C THR A 427 -10.74 1.84 30.26
N VAL A 428 -11.14 0.88 29.43
CA VAL A 428 -11.95 1.15 28.23
C VAL A 428 -13.36 1.59 28.65
N VAL A 429 -13.72 2.81 28.26
CA VAL A 429 -15.02 3.44 28.47
C VAL A 429 -15.95 3.18 27.30
N ALA A 430 -15.41 3.28 26.09
CA ALA A 430 -16.11 2.98 24.84
C ALA A 430 -15.13 2.39 23.81
N ASP A 431 -15.65 1.54 22.93
CA ASP A 431 -14.92 0.88 21.85
C ASP A 431 -15.87 0.82 20.65
N VAL A 432 -15.44 1.40 19.52
CA VAL A 432 -16.25 1.64 18.33
C VAL A 432 -15.49 1.15 17.10
N ASP A 433 -16.01 0.08 16.53
CA ASP A 433 -15.56 -0.58 15.29
C ASP A 433 -16.82 -0.87 14.45
N PRO A 434 -17.33 0.14 13.71
CA PRO A 434 -18.55 0.02 12.92
C PRO A 434 -18.24 -0.60 11.54
N PRO A 435 -19.26 -1.06 10.80
CA PRO A 435 -19.04 -1.46 9.41
C PRO A 435 -18.65 -0.25 8.53
N GLY A 436 -17.66 -0.45 7.67
CA GLY A 436 -17.12 0.59 6.78
C GLY A 436 -15.91 1.30 7.40
N LEU A 437 -15.18 2.06 6.58
CA LEU A 437 -13.82 2.51 6.91
C LEU A 437 -13.70 3.66 7.93
N GLY A 438 -14.80 4.24 8.39
CA GLY A 438 -14.81 5.39 9.29
C GLY A 438 -15.53 5.09 10.60
N ALA A 439 -15.12 5.75 11.69
CA ALA A 439 -15.68 5.54 13.02
C ALA A 439 -16.21 6.82 13.65
N GLN A 440 -17.36 6.71 14.34
CA GLN A 440 -17.97 7.80 15.09
C GLN A 440 -18.22 7.38 16.54
N LEU A 441 -17.65 8.13 17.48
CA LEU A 441 -17.81 7.94 18.92
C LEU A 441 -18.72 9.04 19.50
N ASP A 442 -19.92 8.63 19.91
CA ASP A 442 -20.86 9.47 20.65
C ASP A 442 -21.02 8.95 22.08
N ALA A 443 -20.67 9.76 23.08
CA ALA A 443 -20.75 9.36 24.49
C ALA A 443 -21.12 10.51 25.43
N THR A 444 -21.68 10.18 26.59
CA THR A 444 -21.79 11.13 27.70
C THR A 444 -20.87 10.66 28.82
N ILE A 445 -19.83 11.42 29.11
CA ILE A 445 -18.76 11.03 30.03
C ILE A 445 -18.73 11.91 31.29
N PRO A 446 -18.37 11.36 32.46
CA PRO A 446 -18.12 12.14 33.67
C PRO A 446 -16.91 13.08 33.52
N ALA A 447 -16.78 14.02 34.46
CA ALA A 447 -15.57 14.79 34.63
C ALA A 447 -14.36 13.87 34.84
N GLY A 448 -13.24 14.16 34.18
CA GLY A 448 -12.04 13.34 34.24
C GLY A 448 -11.08 13.61 33.08
N THR A 449 -9.98 12.85 33.10
CA THR A 449 -9.00 12.80 32.01
C THR A 449 -9.21 11.50 31.23
N TYR A 450 -9.17 11.61 29.91
CA TYR A 450 -9.38 10.51 28.99
C TYR A 450 -8.36 10.58 27.86
N ALA A 451 -8.19 9.46 27.15
CA ALA A 451 -7.67 9.48 25.80
C ALA A 451 -8.59 8.74 24.83
N VAL A 452 -8.70 9.27 23.62
CA VAL A 452 -9.23 8.55 22.48
C VAL A 452 -8.05 7.96 21.71
N ILE A 453 -8.14 6.67 21.40
CA ILE A 453 -7.15 5.93 20.62
C ILE A 453 -7.78 5.68 19.25
N VAL A 454 -7.06 6.05 18.19
CA VAL A 454 -7.35 5.72 16.80
C VAL A 454 -6.52 4.50 16.41
N ASP A 455 -7.14 3.52 15.76
CA ASP A 455 -6.53 2.23 15.42
C ASP A 455 -6.96 1.81 14.01
N GLY A 456 -6.10 1.06 13.31
CA GLY A 456 -6.40 0.44 12.02
C GLY A 456 -6.82 -1.02 12.21
N VAL A 457 -8.07 -1.35 11.86
CA VAL A 457 -8.68 -2.66 12.12
C VAL A 457 -8.93 -3.45 10.84
N GLY A 458 -9.37 -4.70 10.97
CA GLY A 458 -9.79 -5.54 9.84
C GLY A 458 -11.28 -5.84 9.91
N ALA A 459 -11.87 -6.18 8.76
CA ALA A 459 -13.28 -6.53 8.66
C ALA A 459 -13.47 -7.96 8.14
N GLY A 460 -14.40 -8.72 8.74
CA GLY A 460 -14.80 -10.05 8.25
C GLY A 460 -13.72 -11.13 8.38
N ASP A 461 -13.81 -12.17 7.55
CA ASP A 461 -12.81 -13.24 7.45
C ASP A 461 -11.85 -12.94 6.28
N PRO A 462 -10.55 -12.71 6.51
CA PRO A 462 -9.56 -12.42 5.46
C PRO A 462 -9.47 -13.50 4.38
N ALA A 463 -9.88 -14.74 4.68
CA ALA A 463 -9.85 -15.82 3.71
C ALA A 463 -10.98 -15.72 2.67
N THR A 464 -12.13 -15.10 3.00
CA THR A 464 -13.35 -15.27 2.20
C THR A 464 -14.32 -14.09 2.13
N SER A 465 -14.27 -13.14 3.08
CA SER A 465 -15.29 -12.11 3.18
C SER A 465 -14.76 -10.73 3.59
N GLY A 466 -13.45 -10.51 3.67
CA GLY A 466 -12.87 -9.23 4.05
C GLY A 466 -11.35 -9.28 4.18
N TYR A 467 -10.81 -8.60 5.18
CA TYR A 467 -9.37 -8.37 5.32
C TYR A 467 -8.96 -8.29 6.79
N SER A 468 -7.67 -8.53 7.04
CA SER A 468 -7.12 -8.36 8.38
C SER A 468 -6.63 -6.91 8.57
N ASP A 469 -6.28 -6.56 9.80
CA ASP A 469 -5.53 -5.35 10.18
C ASP A 469 -4.09 -5.32 9.61
N TYR A 470 -3.74 -6.15 8.62
CA TYR A 470 -2.37 -6.21 8.07
C TYR A 470 -1.98 -4.95 7.31
N ALA A 471 -2.85 -4.52 6.39
CA ALA A 471 -2.62 -3.38 5.51
C ALA A 471 -3.76 -2.36 5.62
N SER A 472 -4.50 -2.41 6.73
CA SER A 472 -5.41 -1.34 7.16
C SER A 472 -4.60 -0.19 7.72
N LEU A 473 -3.93 0.52 6.82
CA LEU A 473 -2.91 1.55 7.08
C LEU A 473 -3.21 2.75 6.18
N GLY A 474 -2.87 3.95 6.62
CA GLY A 474 -3.13 5.15 5.84
C GLY A 474 -3.39 6.39 6.66
N ARG A 475 -3.88 7.43 5.99
CA ARG A 475 -4.15 8.73 6.59
C ARG A 475 -5.60 8.85 7.01
N TYR A 476 -5.81 9.59 8.09
CA TYR A 476 -7.15 9.91 8.58
C TYR A 476 -7.24 11.33 9.11
N ARG A 477 -8.47 11.75 9.39
CA ARG A 477 -8.75 12.99 10.09
C ARG A 477 -9.73 12.74 11.24
N LEU A 478 -9.33 13.11 12.44
CA LEU A 478 -10.16 13.14 13.64
C LEU A 478 -10.79 14.53 13.78
N THR A 479 -12.11 14.57 13.86
CA THR A 479 -12.87 15.82 14.02
C THR A 479 -13.93 15.68 15.10
N GLY A 480 -14.39 16.80 15.65
CA GLY A 480 -15.53 16.81 16.54
C GLY A 480 -15.43 17.81 17.68
N VAL A 481 -16.17 17.54 18.75
CA VAL A 481 -16.31 18.43 19.90
C VAL A 481 -16.10 17.63 21.19
N LEU A 482 -15.20 18.15 22.03
CA LEU A 482 -15.03 17.64 23.38
C LEU A 482 -16.00 18.33 24.35
N PRO A 483 -16.46 17.63 25.41
CA PRO A 483 -17.24 18.28 26.44
C PRO A 483 -16.41 19.34 27.16
N ALA A 484 -17.06 20.44 27.58
CA ALA A 484 -16.40 21.60 28.18
C ALA A 484 -15.35 21.20 29.23
N GLY A 485 -14.20 21.88 29.21
CA GLY A 485 -13.11 21.67 30.16
C GLY A 485 -13.54 21.88 31.61
N LEU A 486 -12.73 21.41 32.55
CA LEU A 486 -12.90 21.78 33.95
C LEU A 486 -12.81 23.31 34.07
N PRO A 487 -13.69 23.97 34.84
CA PRO A 487 -13.52 25.40 35.09
C PRO A 487 -12.17 25.65 35.74
N ASP A 488 -11.46 26.69 35.28
CA ASP A 488 -10.22 27.13 35.92
C ASP A 488 -10.44 27.26 37.44
N GLU A 489 -9.55 26.66 38.23
CA GLU A 489 -9.58 26.82 39.68
C GLU A 489 -9.49 28.34 39.96
N PRO A 490 -10.45 28.94 40.69
CA PRO A 490 -10.41 30.37 40.93
C PRO A 490 -9.09 30.71 41.60
N GLU A 491 -8.37 31.72 41.07
CA GLU A 491 -7.13 32.22 41.66
C GLU A 491 -7.32 32.36 43.17
N PRO A 492 -6.39 31.84 44.00
CA PRO A 492 -6.53 31.97 45.44
C PRO A 492 -6.63 33.45 45.79
N ASP A 493 -7.76 33.83 46.38
CA ASP A 493 -8.05 35.19 46.81
C ASP A 493 -6.91 35.65 47.74
N VAL A 494 -6.06 36.53 47.22
CA VAL A 494 -4.94 37.10 47.97
C VAL A 494 -5.51 38.21 48.85
N SER A 495 -6.21 37.81 49.92
CA SER A 495 -6.76 38.73 50.93
C SER A 495 -5.74 39.15 51.97
#